data_AF-A0A0S9NVE8-F1
#
_entry.id   AF-A0A0S9NVE8-F1
#
_cell.length_a   1.000
_cell.length_b   1.000
_cell.length_c   1.000
_cell.angle_alpha   90.00
_cell.angle_beta   90.00
_cell.angle_gamma   90.00
#
_symmetry.space_group_name_H-M   'P 1'
#
loop_
_entity.id
_entity.type
_entity.pdbx_description
1 polymer ?
#
loop_
_entity_poly.entity_id
_entity_poly.type
_entity_poly.pdbx_seq_one_letter_code
_entity_poly.pdbx_strand_id
1 'polypeptide(L)'
;MSRFRIPAIALAVVSVLALGVTMVPSAQSQIRANPSFQPVGVSSSGSGSTAWFHDPATGRAIACHMAAGAIQCQSAKLPQEGS
;
A
#
# COMPACT_ATOMS: atom_id res chain seq x y z
N MET A 1 -40.29 45.40 -4.79
CA MET A 1 -39.55 44.19 -4.35
C MET A 1 -38.20 44.16 -5.04
N SER A 2 -37.13 44.27 -4.26
CA SER A 2 -35.77 44.64 -4.70
C SER A 2 -35.12 43.60 -5.63
N ARG A 3 -34.78 44.02 -6.86
CA ARG A 3 -34.06 43.23 -7.88
C ARG A 3 -32.61 42.89 -7.50
N PHE A 4 -32.12 43.42 -6.38
CA PHE A 4 -30.77 43.19 -5.84
C PHE A 4 -30.66 41.93 -4.96
N ARG A 5 -31.77 41.27 -4.60
CA ARG A 5 -31.73 40.06 -3.76
C ARG A 5 -31.32 38.79 -4.52
N ILE A 6 -31.61 38.76 -5.83
CA ILE A 6 -31.31 37.63 -6.71
C ILE A 6 -29.78 37.44 -6.92
N PRO A 7 -28.98 38.49 -7.24
CA PRO A 7 -27.54 38.30 -7.44
C PRO A 7 -26.81 37.91 -6.15
N ALA A 8 -27.26 38.37 -4.98
CA ALA A 8 -26.65 38.04 -3.71
C ALA A 8 -26.81 36.54 -3.34
N ILE A 9 -27.98 35.97 -3.62
CA ILE A 9 -28.24 34.54 -3.38
C ILE A 9 -27.41 33.68 -4.34
N ALA A 10 -27.32 34.08 -5.61
CA ALA A 10 -26.53 33.36 -6.61
C ALA A 10 -25.03 33.31 -6.24
N LEU A 11 -24.47 34.45 -5.79
CA LEU A 11 -23.09 34.53 -5.32
C LEU A 11 -22.83 33.66 -4.08
N ALA A 12 -23.77 33.64 -3.13
CA ALA A 12 -23.66 32.81 -1.93
C ALA A 12 -23.62 31.31 -2.28
N VAL A 13 -24.49 30.87 -3.20
CA VAL A 13 -24.54 29.46 -3.63
C VAL A 13 -23.26 29.03 -4.33
N VAL A 14 -22.73 29.86 -5.24
CA VAL A 14 -21.46 29.58 -5.94
C VAL A 14 -20.30 29.51 -4.95
N SER A 15 -20.27 30.40 -3.96
CA SER A 15 -19.21 30.41 -2.93
C SER A 15 -19.24 29.14 -2.08
N VAL A 16 -20.43 28.69 -1.66
CA VAL A 16 -20.59 27.47 -0.86
C VAL A 16 -20.21 26.23 -1.68
N LEU A 17 -20.57 26.18 -2.96
CA LEU A 17 -20.18 25.08 -3.86
C LEU A 17 -18.66 25.06 -4.09
N ALA A 18 -18.06 26.22 -4.33
CA ALA A 18 -16.61 26.33 -4.53
C ALA A 18 -15.83 25.89 -3.30
N LEU A 19 -16.22 26.33 -2.10
CA LEU A 19 -15.59 25.87 -0.85
C LEU A 19 -15.81 24.37 -0.63
N GLY A 20 -17.03 23.87 -0.89
CA GLY A 20 -17.37 22.46 -0.73
C GLY A 20 -16.49 21.53 -1.56
N VAL A 21 -16.18 21.89 -2.81
CA VAL A 21 -15.32 21.09 -3.70
C VAL A 21 -13.86 21.08 -3.23
N THR A 22 -13.35 22.20 -2.71
CA THR A 22 -11.96 22.28 -2.22
C THR A 22 -11.70 21.50 -0.93
N MET A 23 -12.75 21.26 -0.13
CA MET A 23 -12.66 20.57 1.16
C MET A 23 -12.94 19.07 1.06
N VAL A 24 -13.26 18.52 -0.12
CA VAL A 24 -13.44 17.07 -0.26
C VAL A 24 -12.06 16.40 -0.11
N PRO A 25 -11.81 15.63 0.96
CA PRO A 25 -10.57 14.89 1.07
C PRO A 25 -10.48 13.94 -0.13
N SER A 26 -9.40 14.01 -0.89
CA SER A 26 -9.16 13.06 -1.98
C SER A 26 -9.19 11.66 -1.36
N ALA A 27 -10.19 10.86 -1.71
CA ALA A 27 -10.21 9.45 -1.36
C ALA A 27 -9.08 8.80 -2.16
N GLN A 28 -7.88 8.81 -1.58
CA GLN A 28 -6.74 8.07 -2.11
C GLN A 28 -7.14 6.60 -1.99
N SER A 29 -7.55 6.01 -3.12
CA SER A 29 -7.68 4.56 -3.23
C SER A 29 -6.28 4.00 -3.07
N GLN A 30 -5.87 3.77 -1.82
CA GLN A 30 -4.69 2.99 -1.56
C GLN A 30 -5.03 1.58 -2.02
N ILE A 31 -4.56 1.22 -3.21
CA ILE A 31 -4.44 -0.18 -3.59
C ILE A 31 -3.54 -0.76 -2.50
N ARG A 32 -4.15 -1.47 -1.55
CA ARG A 32 -3.43 -2.32 -0.61
C ARG A 32 -2.91 -3.50 -1.43
N ALA A 33 -1.89 -3.23 -2.25
CA ALA A 33 -1.01 -4.23 -2.83
C ALA A 33 -0.15 -4.75 -1.69
N ASN A 34 -0.78 -5.44 -0.73
CA ASN A 34 -0.03 -6.24 0.22
C ASN A 34 0.53 -7.40 -0.60
N PRO A 35 1.85 -7.47 -0.86
CA PRO A 35 2.42 -8.67 -1.49
C PRO A 35 2.03 -9.86 -0.63
N SER A 36 1.20 -10.75 -1.20
CA SER A 36 0.80 -12.00 -0.56
C SER A 36 1.96 -12.98 -0.69
N PHE A 37 2.96 -12.81 0.17
CA PHE A 37 4.06 -13.74 0.29
C PHE A 37 3.51 -15.14 0.61
N GLN A 38 3.81 -16.09 -0.26
CA GLN A 38 3.52 -17.50 -0.08
C GLN A 38 4.65 -18.16 0.70
N PRO A 39 4.36 -18.91 1.78
CA PRO A 39 5.38 -19.66 2.48
C PRO A 39 5.92 -20.77 1.57
N VAL A 40 7.23 -20.84 1.43
CA VAL A 40 7.92 -21.90 0.66
C VAL A 40 8.33 -23.03 1.59
N GLY A 41 8.86 -22.70 2.78
CA GLY A 41 9.28 -23.70 3.75
C GLY A 41 10.00 -23.10 4.95
N VAL A 42 10.36 -23.97 5.87
CA VAL A 42 11.16 -23.66 7.06
C VAL A 42 12.23 -24.72 7.27
N SER A 43 13.35 -24.33 7.85
CA SER A 43 14.41 -25.23 8.28
C SER A 43 14.93 -24.75 9.63
N SER A 44 15.33 -25.68 10.48
CA SER A 44 15.85 -25.38 11.80
C SER A 44 17.06 -26.26 12.05
N SER A 45 18.17 -25.67 12.49
CA SER A 45 19.40 -26.39 12.81
C SER A 45 20.12 -25.72 13.98
N GLY A 46 20.43 -26.49 15.02
CA GLY A 46 21.10 -25.96 16.21
C GLY A 46 20.30 -24.84 16.86
N SER A 47 20.93 -23.67 17.03
CA SER A 47 20.34 -22.48 17.66
C SER A 47 19.67 -21.51 16.68
N GLY A 48 19.51 -21.90 15.41
CA GLY A 48 18.94 -21.04 14.38
C GLY A 48 17.88 -21.69 13.52
N SER A 49 17.04 -20.85 12.93
CA SER A 49 15.92 -21.24 12.07
C SER A 49 15.86 -20.33 10.85
N THR A 50 15.52 -20.87 9.68
CA THR A 50 15.34 -20.11 8.45
C THR A 50 13.95 -20.37 7.88
N ALA A 51 13.26 -19.32 7.46
CA ALA A 51 11.98 -19.37 6.77
C ALA A 51 12.10 -18.73 5.39
N TRP A 52 11.49 -19.35 4.38
CA TRP A 52 11.49 -18.88 3.01
C TRP A 52 10.09 -18.51 2.55
N PHE A 53 10.01 -17.41 1.82
CA PHE A 53 8.79 -16.85 1.27
C PHE A 53 8.99 -16.48 -0.21
N HIS A 54 7.93 -16.60 -0.98
CA HIS A 54 7.88 -16.25 -2.39
C HIS A 54 6.77 -15.24 -2.66
N ASP A 55 7.08 -14.15 -3.36
CA ASP A 55 6.09 -13.24 -3.92
C ASP A 55 5.86 -13.58 -5.40
N PRO A 56 4.75 -14.28 -5.73
CA PRO A 56 4.44 -14.65 -7.10
C PRO A 56 4.13 -13.45 -8.01
N ALA A 57 3.74 -12.29 -7.45
CA ALA A 57 3.42 -11.12 -8.25
C ALA A 57 4.69 -10.43 -8.78
N THR A 58 5.78 -10.46 -8.00
CA THR A 58 7.04 -9.79 -8.37
C THR A 58 8.17 -10.74 -8.73
N GLY A 59 7.97 -12.05 -8.53
CA GLY A 59 9.02 -13.07 -8.66
C GLY A 59 10.14 -12.85 -7.66
N ARG A 60 9.84 -12.34 -6.47
CA ARG A 60 10.85 -12.11 -5.40
C ARG A 60 10.81 -13.26 -4.40
N ALA A 61 11.97 -13.70 -3.96
CA ALA A 61 12.13 -14.60 -2.83
C ALA A 61 12.68 -13.84 -1.63
N ILE A 62 12.21 -14.19 -0.43
CA ILE A 62 12.73 -13.70 0.84
C ILE A 62 13.14 -14.91 1.69
N ALA A 63 14.33 -14.84 2.29
CA ALA A 63 14.79 -15.78 3.30
C ALA A 63 15.05 -15.01 4.59
N CYS A 64 14.39 -15.40 5.68
CA CYS A 64 14.62 -14.84 7.00
C CYS A 64 15.27 -15.89 7.89
N HIS A 65 16.44 -15.59 8.42
CA HIS A 65 17.17 -16.40 9.37
C HIS A 65 17.06 -15.79 10.77
N MET A 66 16.73 -16.61 11.76
CA MET A 66 16.73 -16.26 13.17
C MET A 66 17.88 -17.01 13.85
N ALA A 67 18.75 -16.28 14.54
CA ALA A 67 19.79 -16.85 15.40
C ALA A 67 20.09 -15.88 16.55
N ALA A 68 20.40 -16.44 17.73
CA ALA A 68 20.74 -15.66 18.92
C ALA A 68 19.71 -14.56 19.29
N GLY A 69 18.42 -14.80 19.01
CA GLY A 69 17.34 -13.86 19.29
C GLY A 69 17.18 -12.72 18.28
N ALA A 70 18.00 -12.65 17.22
CA ALA A 70 17.89 -11.68 16.14
C ALA A 70 17.35 -12.31 14.86
N ILE A 71 16.63 -11.54 14.05
CA ILE A 71 16.13 -11.96 12.73
C ILE A 71 16.85 -11.14 11.65
N GLN A 72 17.41 -11.82 10.66
CA GLN A 72 18.03 -11.24 9.48
C GLN A 72 17.30 -11.73 8.23
N CYS A 73 16.80 -10.82 7.41
CA CYS A 73 16.11 -11.17 6.17
C CYS A 73 16.88 -10.68 4.96
N GLN A 74 16.99 -11.55 3.96
CA GLN A 74 17.54 -11.22 2.65
C GLN A 74 16.47 -11.46 1.58
N SER A 75 16.46 -10.60 0.56
CA SER A 75 15.53 -10.70 -0.55
C SER A 75 16.28 -10.71 -1.88
N ALA A 76 15.85 -11.55 -2.80
CA ALA A 76 16.41 -11.64 -4.15
C ALA A 76 15.29 -11.70 -5.19
N LYS A 77 15.58 -11.23 -6.41
CA LYS A 77 14.70 -11.48 -7.56
C LYS A 77 15.03 -12.87 -8.11
N LEU A 78 14.03 -13.70 -8.27
CA LEU A 78 14.18 -15.04 -8.85
C LEU A 78 14.40 -14.90 -10.37
N PRO A 79 15.18 -15.81 -10.97
CA PRO A 79 15.23 -15.95 -12.42
C PRO A 79 13.82 -16.23 -12.93
N GLN A 80 13.36 -15.49 -13.94
CA GLN A 80 12.13 -15.87 -14.64
C GLN A 80 12.50 -16.94 -15.67
N GLU A 81 11.86 -18.11 -15.61
CA GLU A 81 11.97 -19.11 -16.68
C GLU A 81 11.42 -18.50 -17.97
N GLY A 82 12.31 -18.09 -18.89
CA GLY A 82 11.93 -17.51 -20.18
C GLY A 82 12.86 -16.42 -20.75
N SER A 83 14.19 -16.52 -20.57
CA SER A 83 15.17 -15.75 -21.36
C SER A 83 16.03 -16.68 -22.21
#